data_AF-A0A957QD66-F1
#
_entry.id   AF-A0A957QD66-F1
#
_cell.length_a   1.000
_cell.length_b   1.000
_cell.length_c   1.000
_cell.angle_alpha   90.00
_cell.angle_beta   90.00
_cell.angle_gamma   90.00
#
_symmetry.space_group_name_H-M   'P 1'
#
loop_
_entity.id
_entity.type
_entity.pdbx_description
1 polymer ?
#
loop_
_entity_poly.entity_id
_entity_poly.type
_entity_poly.pdbx_seq_one_letter_code
_entity_poly.pdbx_strand_id
1 'polypeptide(L)'
;MNTMNGFTRMRILAALVLVLASIAVVLAPSAALAQGSDGIPILLGEYVQGDFAEGEARAYAVYVPESGAYMITSDDEEAAAAFSVVVSAAGDTIFEGALLNATELSLAEGIHLVEVTANADSTLGMFVLGMIGTMSDSDRTPGRLYPGSLYMEERVSESRYATLSIPNVGYPQQVLLYIDAVEEDVFSLSAEGDDIGYRYAYSNDQDLLGFWTEGGDYLITVDPWERRSDFSLIVFLSGAPALLPLDEALDGNLVAGNDTIVYELDLDTFYDSVQVKLEGGDEENPLYITVVDSLYSTVQQFYSEQDDDAQIVNMESVLPGTYYVAVSRYGVEDEAPFTLYAEGVEGEPLGQLENEETVEGEIAADATVYYQFEVTQPGALVDVVLASEVEEADFDLAVGLNLQNLPWSSASLGVNEQVSFMAPAAGTYFVQVTSYSGEGPFELTATEGDLATELVTGEVTEGSVDDDARVVYRLIVDEPGQILSVLLVGGDESDLDLSVNLYGETGDIVNGLSSASLGSSEIVAQADAQTGMYEVTVRAYGDGDDFRILARLESAEDLLEIESE
;
A
#
# COMPACT_ATOMS: atom_id res chain seq x y z
N MET A 1 10.88 28.00 31.82
CA MET A 1 9.45 28.09 31.44
C MET A 1 9.13 29.54 31.16
N ASN A 2 9.53 30.01 29.98
CA ASN A 2 9.07 31.27 29.43
C ASN A 2 7.69 31.01 28.84
N THR A 3 6.72 31.84 29.23
CA THR A 3 5.42 31.96 28.58
C THR A 3 5.63 32.29 27.11
N MET A 4 5.22 31.40 26.21
CA MET A 4 5.03 31.72 24.79
C MET A 4 4.15 32.96 24.68
N ASN A 5 4.55 33.94 23.86
CA ASN A 5 3.66 35.05 23.51
C ASN A 5 2.53 34.50 22.63
N GLY A 6 1.28 34.81 22.97
CA GLY A 6 0.09 34.36 22.22
C GLY A 6 0.04 34.79 20.74
N PHE A 7 0.94 35.68 20.30
CA PHE A 7 1.11 36.07 18.90
C PHE A 7 1.75 34.98 18.02
N THR A 8 2.63 34.13 18.57
CA THR A 8 3.25 33.02 17.83
C THR A 8 2.25 31.88 17.62
N ARG A 9 1.41 31.58 18.64
CA ARG A 9 0.35 30.55 18.56
C ARG A 9 -0.68 30.81 17.45
N MET A 10 -1.00 32.08 17.16
CA MET A 10 -2.05 32.46 16.21
C MET A 10 -1.60 32.46 14.74
N ARG A 11 -0.29 32.49 14.46
CA ARG A 11 0.26 32.36 13.10
C ARG A 11 0.37 30.89 12.66
N ILE A 12 0.69 30.00 13.59
CA ILE A 12 0.85 28.55 13.37
C ILE A 12 -0.47 27.91 12.89
N LEU A 13 -1.62 28.31 13.44
CA LEU A 13 -2.92 27.73 13.05
C LEU A 13 -3.46 28.25 11.70
N ALA A 14 -3.28 29.53 11.39
CA ALA A 14 -3.94 30.15 10.24
C ALA A 14 -3.39 29.69 8.87
N ALA A 15 -2.11 29.33 8.79
CA ALA A 15 -1.50 28.76 7.58
C ALA A 15 -1.83 27.26 7.41
N LEU A 16 -2.04 26.54 8.53
CA LEU A 16 -2.31 25.10 8.55
C LEU A 16 -3.76 24.74 8.20
N VAL A 17 -4.71 25.59 8.62
CA VAL A 17 -6.15 25.44 8.29
C VAL A 17 -6.39 25.42 6.78
N LEU A 18 -5.64 26.17 5.98
CA LEU A 18 -5.85 26.23 4.53
C LEU A 18 -5.42 24.94 3.80
N VAL A 19 -4.36 24.27 4.29
CA VAL A 19 -3.82 23.04 3.68
C VAL A 19 -4.62 21.81 4.11
N LEU A 20 -5.08 21.78 5.37
CA LEU A 20 -5.82 20.66 5.93
C LEU A 20 -7.33 20.74 5.66
N ALA A 21 -7.91 21.94 5.50
CA ALA A 21 -9.33 22.08 5.15
C ALA A 21 -9.64 21.74 3.68
N SER A 22 -8.65 21.65 2.80
CA SER A 22 -8.83 21.09 1.45
C SER A 22 -8.89 19.56 1.42
N ILE A 23 -8.68 18.90 2.56
CA ILE A 23 -8.75 17.45 2.74
C ILE A 23 -9.99 17.17 3.59
N ALA A 24 -11.18 17.24 2.99
CA ALA A 24 -12.41 16.91 3.69
C ALA A 24 -12.38 15.43 4.11
N VAL A 25 -12.08 15.15 5.38
CA VAL A 25 -12.06 13.78 5.92
C VAL A 25 -13.48 13.34 6.24
N VAL A 26 -13.93 12.24 5.63
CA VAL A 26 -15.02 11.41 6.16
C VAL A 26 -14.35 10.35 7.04
N LEU A 27 -14.66 10.34 8.34
CA LEU A 27 -14.07 9.40 9.28
C LEU A 27 -14.50 7.95 8.95
N ALA A 28 -13.64 7.19 8.27
CA ALA A 28 -13.70 5.73 8.25
C ALA A 28 -12.88 5.18 9.44
N PRO A 29 -13.41 4.26 10.27
CA PRO A 29 -12.66 3.72 11.40
C PRO A 29 -11.50 2.84 10.93
N SER A 30 -10.27 3.14 11.37
CA SER A 30 -9.12 2.24 11.17
C SER A 30 -9.32 0.91 11.90
N ALA A 31 -9.22 -0.21 11.17
CA ALA A 31 -9.36 -1.56 11.72
C ALA A 31 -8.15 -1.99 12.58
N ALA A 32 -6.96 -1.40 12.36
CA ALA A 32 -5.71 -1.85 12.99
C ALA A 32 -5.58 -1.43 14.47
N LEU A 33 -6.22 -0.34 14.88
CA LEU A 33 -6.24 0.14 16.27
C LEU A 33 -7.51 -0.27 17.05
N ALA A 34 -8.45 -0.96 16.41
CA ALA A 34 -9.78 -1.27 16.96
C ALA A 34 -9.82 -2.31 18.09
N GLN A 35 -8.67 -2.75 18.63
CA GLN A 35 -8.66 -3.72 19.73
C GLN A 35 -8.81 -3.04 21.11
N GLY A 36 -10.05 -2.72 21.46
CA GLY A 36 -10.49 -2.62 22.86
C GLY A 36 -10.79 -1.24 23.44
N SER A 37 -10.97 -0.20 22.63
CA SER A 37 -11.39 1.14 23.11
C SER A 37 -12.82 1.49 22.70
N ASP A 38 -13.60 2.08 23.61
CA ASP A 38 -14.99 2.57 23.39
C ASP A 38 -15.07 3.83 22.48
N GLY A 39 -14.09 4.07 21.60
CA GLY A 39 -13.99 5.28 20.76
C GLY A 39 -13.26 5.06 19.43
N ILE A 40 -13.43 6.02 18.51
CA ILE A 40 -12.82 6.04 17.17
C ILE A 40 -11.30 6.20 17.33
N PRO A 41 -10.47 5.24 16.89
CA PRO A 41 -9.03 5.36 17.03
C PRO A 41 -8.50 6.48 16.14
N ILE A 42 -7.62 7.32 16.69
CA ILE A 42 -6.88 8.35 15.95
C ILE A 42 -5.41 8.36 16.40
N LEU A 43 -4.51 8.74 15.51
CA LEU A 43 -3.12 8.97 15.83
C LEU A 43 -2.93 10.35 16.48
N LEU A 44 -1.82 10.50 17.23
CA LEU A 44 -1.38 11.83 17.65
C LEU A 44 -1.05 12.68 16.42
N GLY A 45 -1.37 13.97 16.47
CA GLY A 45 -1.16 14.89 15.35
C GLY A 45 -2.08 14.69 14.15
N GLU A 46 -2.96 13.68 14.16
CA GLU A 46 -3.97 13.48 13.14
C GLU A 46 -5.03 14.59 13.19
N TYR A 47 -5.33 15.15 12.02
CA TYR A 47 -6.43 16.10 11.88
C TYR A 47 -7.77 15.39 11.89
N VAL A 48 -8.58 15.71 12.88
CA VAL A 48 -9.97 15.24 12.95
C VAL A 48 -10.89 16.40 12.66
N GLN A 49 -11.72 16.28 11.62
CA GLN A 49 -12.78 17.24 11.33
C GLN A 49 -14.16 16.55 11.32
N GLY A 50 -15.20 17.28 11.72
CA GLY A 50 -16.57 16.83 11.49
C GLY A 50 -17.62 17.84 11.91
N ASP A 51 -18.80 17.72 11.30
CA ASP A 51 -20.01 18.45 11.69
C ASP A 51 -20.68 17.76 12.89
N PHE A 52 -21.15 18.55 13.84
CA PHE A 52 -21.86 18.08 15.02
C PHE A 52 -23.18 18.82 15.19
N ALA A 53 -24.24 18.07 15.50
CA ALA A 53 -25.49 18.65 15.98
C ALA A 53 -25.40 18.99 17.49
N GLU A 54 -26.17 19.98 17.95
CA GLU A 54 -26.28 20.30 19.38
C GLU A 54 -26.61 19.04 20.21
N GLY A 55 -25.77 18.74 21.20
CA GLY A 55 -25.88 17.58 22.08
C GLY A 55 -25.28 16.29 21.53
N GLU A 56 -24.77 16.28 20.29
CA GLU A 56 -24.01 15.16 19.75
C GLU A 56 -22.67 15.02 20.47
N ALA A 57 -22.28 13.77 20.76
CA ALA A 57 -21.00 13.44 21.36
C ALA A 57 -20.28 12.38 20.51
N ARG A 58 -18.96 12.55 20.35
CA ARG A 58 -18.08 11.56 19.72
C ARG A 58 -16.87 11.34 20.60
N ALA A 59 -16.45 10.08 20.71
CA ALA A 59 -15.32 9.67 21.53
C ALA A 59 -14.19 9.17 20.63
N TYR A 60 -12.98 9.70 20.87
CA TYR A 60 -11.77 9.36 20.14
C TYR A 60 -10.77 8.66 21.05
N ALA A 61 -10.22 7.53 20.60
CA ALA A 61 -9.19 6.79 21.34
C ALA A 61 -7.81 7.18 20.81
N VAL A 62 -7.01 7.79 21.68
CA VAL A 62 -5.67 8.31 21.35
C VAL A 62 -4.63 7.48 22.08
N TYR A 63 -3.68 6.89 21.34
CA TYR A 63 -2.53 6.21 21.94
C TYR A 63 -1.41 7.20 22.26
N VAL A 64 -1.05 7.27 23.53
CA VAL A 64 0.02 8.12 24.07
C VAL A 64 1.28 7.26 24.21
N PRO A 65 2.34 7.49 23.41
CA PRO A 65 3.51 6.61 23.35
C PRO A 65 4.49 6.83 24.52
N GLU A 66 4.42 7.97 25.20
CA GLU A 66 5.21 8.25 26.39
C GLU A 66 4.48 9.21 27.33
N SER A 67 4.81 9.15 28.63
CA SER A 67 4.20 10.06 29.60
C SER A 67 4.76 11.48 29.41
N GLY A 68 3.89 12.49 29.31
CA GLY A 68 4.33 13.82 28.94
C GLY A 68 3.27 14.91 29.09
N ALA A 69 3.59 16.07 28.51
CA ALA A 69 2.68 17.18 28.38
C ALA A 69 2.08 17.17 26.97
N TYR A 70 0.76 17.15 26.91
CA TYR A 70 -0.03 17.09 25.69
C TYR A 70 -0.95 18.29 25.59
N MET A 71 -1.41 18.58 24.39
CA MET A 71 -2.29 19.68 24.08
C MET A 71 -3.39 19.19 23.14
N ILE A 72 -4.63 19.41 23.53
CA ILE A 72 -5.78 19.31 22.62
C ILE A 72 -6.03 20.71 22.10
N THR A 73 -5.99 20.87 20.78
CA THR A 73 -6.13 22.15 20.09
C THR A 73 -7.20 22.02 19.01
N SER A 74 -7.94 23.10 18.79
CA SER A 74 -8.84 23.23 17.64
C SER A 74 -8.23 24.17 16.63
N ASP A 75 -8.58 24.01 15.37
CA ASP A 75 -8.12 24.82 14.25
C ASP A 75 -8.89 26.17 14.15
N ASP A 76 -10.10 26.24 14.72
CA ASP A 76 -10.94 27.43 14.83
C ASP A 76 -11.37 27.69 16.29
N GLU A 77 -10.86 28.78 16.87
CA GLU A 77 -11.17 29.18 18.25
C GLU A 77 -12.65 29.56 18.47
N GLU A 78 -13.31 30.14 17.46
CA GLU A 78 -14.71 30.54 17.55
C GLU A 78 -15.61 29.30 17.51
N ALA A 79 -15.29 28.34 16.63
CA ALA A 79 -15.98 27.06 16.58
C ALA A 79 -15.74 26.22 17.84
N ALA A 80 -14.50 26.16 18.34
CA ALA A 80 -14.13 25.40 19.55
C ALA A 80 -14.96 25.78 20.78
N ALA A 81 -15.36 27.06 20.89
CA ALA A 81 -16.21 27.54 21.98
C ALA A 81 -17.60 26.87 22.02
N ALA A 82 -18.04 26.27 20.92
CA ALA A 82 -19.25 25.46 20.85
C ALA A 82 -19.06 24.05 21.43
N PHE A 83 -17.86 23.63 21.82
CA PHE A 83 -17.59 22.25 22.24
C PHE A 83 -17.10 22.13 23.69
N SER A 84 -17.43 21.00 24.30
CA SER A 84 -16.87 20.56 25.59
C SER A 84 -16.11 19.26 25.39
N VAL A 85 -15.08 19.04 26.19
CA VAL A 85 -14.20 17.87 26.09
C VAL A 85 -14.02 17.22 27.45
N VAL A 86 -14.11 15.89 27.47
CA VAL A 86 -13.79 15.02 28.59
C VAL A 86 -12.65 14.11 28.17
N VAL A 87 -11.56 14.10 28.94
CA VAL A 87 -10.43 13.20 28.71
C VAL A 87 -10.36 12.21 29.85
N SER A 88 -10.28 10.92 29.53
CA SER A 88 -10.23 9.85 30.53
C SER A 88 -9.24 8.76 30.16
N ALA A 89 -8.76 8.03 31.18
CA ALA A 89 -7.95 6.83 31.00
C ALA A 89 -8.39 5.75 31.98
N ALA A 90 -8.57 4.53 31.50
CA ALA A 90 -9.05 3.39 32.30
C ALA A 90 -10.32 3.67 33.12
N GLY A 91 -11.20 4.55 32.61
CA GLY A 91 -12.45 4.96 33.26
C GLY A 91 -12.33 6.11 34.26
N ASP A 92 -11.12 6.61 34.54
CA ASP A 92 -10.90 7.77 35.40
C ASP A 92 -10.83 9.06 34.55
N THR A 93 -11.63 10.07 34.92
CA THR A 93 -11.60 11.39 34.28
C THR A 93 -10.33 12.16 34.66
N ILE A 94 -9.54 12.52 33.65
CA ILE A 94 -8.33 13.33 33.76
C ILE A 94 -8.67 14.82 33.60
N PHE A 95 -9.56 15.13 32.67
CA PHE A 95 -9.97 16.50 32.35
C PHE A 95 -11.45 16.54 31.96
N GLU A 96 -12.12 17.64 32.29
CA GLU A 96 -13.48 17.96 31.87
C GLU A 96 -13.60 19.49 31.79
N GLY A 97 -14.01 20.01 30.63
CA GLY A 97 -14.12 21.46 30.42
C GLY A 97 -14.56 21.85 29.03
N ALA A 98 -14.58 23.16 28.76
CA ALA A 98 -14.76 23.68 27.40
C ALA A 98 -13.51 23.37 26.57
N LEU A 99 -13.69 23.08 25.28
CA LEU A 99 -12.57 22.99 24.35
C LEU A 99 -12.04 24.40 24.09
N LEU A 100 -10.83 24.68 24.59
CA LEU A 100 -10.14 25.93 24.32
C LEU A 100 -9.16 25.74 23.16
N ASN A 101 -8.75 26.85 22.55
CA ASN A 101 -7.73 26.89 21.49
C ASN A 101 -6.41 26.17 21.90
N ALA A 102 -6.14 25.96 23.18
CA ALA A 102 -5.07 25.08 23.65
C ALA A 102 -5.36 24.56 25.05
N THR A 103 -5.76 23.29 25.16
CA THR A 103 -5.99 22.62 26.46
C THR A 103 -4.78 21.74 26.80
N GLU A 104 -3.91 22.24 27.70
CA GLU A 104 -2.71 21.53 28.15
C GLU A 104 -3.05 20.47 29.21
N LEU A 105 -2.55 19.24 29.01
CA LEU A 105 -2.83 18.05 29.81
C LEU A 105 -1.53 17.33 30.15
N SER A 106 -1.49 16.66 31.31
CA SER A 106 -0.43 15.69 31.61
C SER A 106 -1.01 14.29 31.46
N LEU A 107 -0.54 13.56 30.45
CA LEU A 107 -1.03 12.23 30.12
C LEU A 107 0.06 11.21 30.41
N ALA A 108 -0.34 10.06 30.95
CA ALA A 108 0.53 8.90 31.09
C ALA A 108 0.57 8.10 29.77
N GLU A 109 1.59 7.27 29.59
CA GLU A 109 1.65 6.33 28.47
C GLU A 109 0.43 5.40 28.48
N GLY A 110 -0.14 5.14 27.29
CA GLY A 110 -1.30 4.26 27.11
C GLY A 110 -2.45 4.90 26.31
N ILE A 111 -3.61 4.26 26.31
CA ILE A 111 -4.78 4.73 25.58
C ILE A 111 -5.57 5.72 26.45
N HIS A 112 -5.91 6.87 25.88
CA HIS A 112 -6.80 7.88 26.46
C HIS A 112 -8.02 8.06 25.58
N LEU A 113 -9.18 8.25 26.20
CA LEU A 113 -10.41 8.56 25.50
C LEU A 113 -10.66 10.08 25.58
N VAL A 114 -10.78 10.72 24.43
CA VAL A 114 -11.14 12.12 24.25
C VAL A 114 -12.58 12.18 23.75
N GLU A 115 -13.53 12.43 24.64
CA GLU A 115 -14.94 12.61 24.30
C GLU A 115 -15.24 14.09 24.10
N VAL A 116 -15.72 14.43 22.91
CA VAL A 116 -16.13 15.79 22.54
C VAL A 116 -17.65 15.83 22.46
N THR A 117 -18.28 16.80 23.11
CA THR A 117 -19.73 17.06 23.03
C THR A 117 -19.99 18.47 22.52
N ALA A 118 -20.84 18.58 21.49
CA ALA A 118 -21.29 19.84 20.93
C ALA A 118 -22.37 20.49 21.79
N ASN A 119 -22.19 21.77 22.11
CA ASN A 119 -23.15 22.63 22.82
C ASN A 119 -24.00 23.48 21.86
N ALA A 120 -23.70 23.46 20.56
CA ALA A 120 -24.44 24.08 19.49
C ALA A 120 -24.08 23.39 18.16
N ASP A 121 -24.93 23.52 17.13
CA ASP A 121 -24.61 23.07 15.78
C ASP A 121 -23.34 23.79 15.29
N SER A 122 -22.28 23.03 15.00
CA SER A 122 -20.98 23.58 14.61
C SER A 122 -20.09 22.50 13.99
N THR A 123 -19.03 22.91 13.31
CA THR A 123 -17.99 22.04 12.76
C THR A 123 -16.77 22.13 13.66
N LEU A 124 -16.23 20.99 14.08
CA LEU A 124 -14.99 20.94 14.84
C LEU A 124 -13.86 20.41 13.96
N GLY A 125 -12.78 21.15 13.84
CA GLY A 125 -11.44 20.63 13.52
C GLY A 125 -10.59 20.57 14.79
N MET A 126 -9.88 19.46 15.03
CA MET A 126 -9.01 19.31 16.20
C MET A 126 -7.81 18.39 15.96
N PHE A 127 -6.81 18.55 16.83
CA PHE A 127 -5.63 17.69 16.92
C PHE A 127 -5.23 17.45 18.37
N VAL A 128 -4.50 16.36 18.61
CA VAL A 128 -3.82 16.10 19.88
C VAL A 128 -2.32 16.09 19.64
N LEU A 129 -1.60 17.06 20.24
CA LEU A 129 -0.16 17.23 20.11
C LEU A 129 0.54 16.93 21.43
N GLY A 130 1.79 16.47 21.39
CA GLY A 130 2.60 16.20 22.57
C GLY A 130 3.93 16.93 22.50
N MET A 131 4.37 17.54 23.60
CA MET A 131 5.77 17.95 23.77
C MET A 131 6.60 16.70 24.08
N ILE A 132 6.73 15.85 23.08
CA ILE A 132 7.32 14.51 23.11
C ILE A 132 8.32 14.34 21.99
N GLY A 133 9.14 13.30 22.12
CA GLY A 133 10.21 13.04 21.18
C GLY A 133 11.43 13.95 21.39
N THR A 134 12.47 13.64 20.63
CA THR A 134 13.79 14.29 20.73
C THR A 134 14.45 14.32 19.36
N MET A 135 15.35 15.29 19.15
CA MET A 135 16.32 15.27 18.06
C MET A 135 17.74 15.24 18.63
N SER A 136 18.70 14.73 17.86
CA SER A 136 20.12 14.65 18.24
C SER A 136 21.02 15.38 17.24
N ASP A 137 22.29 15.56 17.56
CA ASP A 137 23.32 16.14 16.69
C ASP A 137 24.05 15.10 15.82
N SER A 138 23.56 13.86 15.77
CA SER A 138 24.24 12.73 15.12
C SER A 138 23.27 11.90 14.28
N ASP A 139 23.52 11.87 12.97
CA ASP A 139 22.82 11.03 11.97
C ASP A 139 22.88 9.52 12.27
N ARG A 140 23.94 9.07 12.94
CA ARG A 140 24.13 7.66 13.34
C ARG A 140 23.34 7.26 14.58
N THR A 141 22.89 8.25 15.35
CA THR A 141 22.10 8.04 16.56
C THR A 141 21.02 9.12 16.61
N PRO A 142 20.11 9.12 15.62
CA PRO A 142 19.07 10.13 15.53
C PRO A 142 18.21 10.08 16.80
N GLY A 143 17.62 11.21 17.14
CA GLY A 143 16.54 11.24 18.11
C GLY A 143 15.31 10.49 17.59
N ARG A 144 14.18 10.59 18.30
CA ARG A 144 12.93 9.96 17.89
C ARG A 144 11.80 10.97 17.89
N LEU A 145 11.06 11.03 16.80
CA LEU A 145 9.80 11.76 16.68
C LEU A 145 8.66 10.76 16.49
N TYR A 146 7.48 11.21 16.88
CA TYR A 146 6.20 10.51 16.74
C TYR A 146 5.20 11.41 16.01
N PRO A 147 4.15 10.85 15.42
CA PRO A 147 2.95 11.62 15.08
C PRO A 147 2.55 12.55 16.23
N GLY A 148 2.22 13.81 15.93
CA GLY A 148 1.84 14.83 16.91
C GLY A 148 2.97 15.37 17.78
N SER A 149 4.23 15.04 17.51
CA SER A 149 5.36 15.60 18.26
C SER A 149 5.49 17.10 18.01
N LEU A 150 5.64 17.85 19.10
CA LEU A 150 6.02 19.26 19.15
C LEU A 150 7.41 19.36 19.78
N TYR A 151 8.43 19.52 18.93
CA TYR A 151 9.82 19.69 19.34
C TYR A 151 10.21 21.16 19.29
N MET A 152 11.02 21.61 20.26
CA MET A 152 11.54 22.98 20.29
C MET A 152 12.98 22.97 20.76
N GLU A 153 13.84 23.76 20.11
CA GLU A 153 15.21 23.94 20.55
C GLU A 153 15.70 25.38 20.33
N GLU A 154 16.41 25.92 21.32
CA GLU A 154 17.04 27.23 21.24
C GLU A 154 18.54 27.10 20.96
N ARG A 155 19.11 28.10 20.27
CA ARG A 155 20.54 28.28 20.03
C ARG A 155 21.19 27.15 19.23
N VAL A 156 20.47 26.62 18.27
CA VAL A 156 20.91 25.56 17.37
C VAL A 156 21.99 26.11 16.43
N SER A 157 23.08 25.36 16.28
CA SER A 157 24.23 25.77 15.45
C SER A 157 24.76 24.65 14.56
N GLU A 158 24.17 23.47 14.70
CA GLU A 158 24.52 22.22 14.03
C GLU A 158 23.21 21.51 13.69
N SER A 159 23.26 20.63 12.70
CA SER A 159 22.13 19.82 12.25
C SER A 159 21.45 19.08 13.40
N ARG A 160 20.15 18.85 13.25
CA ARG A 160 19.35 18.02 14.15
C ARG A 160 18.73 16.86 13.38
N TYR A 161 18.85 15.66 13.94
CA TYR A 161 18.38 14.42 13.33
C TYR A 161 17.39 13.71 14.23
N ALA A 162 16.31 13.19 13.65
CA ALA A 162 15.40 12.27 14.32
C ALA A 162 14.80 11.27 13.34
N THR A 163 14.52 10.07 13.83
CA THR A 163 13.67 9.11 13.13
C THR A 163 12.21 9.37 13.51
N LEU A 164 11.38 9.69 12.53
CA LEU A 164 9.93 9.76 12.66
C LEU A 164 9.32 8.41 12.28
N SER A 165 8.68 7.74 13.24
CA SER A 165 8.00 6.46 13.01
C SER A 165 6.50 6.68 12.81
N ILE A 166 5.99 6.41 11.61
CA ILE A 166 4.55 6.45 11.28
C ILE A 166 4.01 5.01 11.26
N PRO A 167 2.98 4.68 12.05
CA PRO A 167 2.39 3.35 12.00
C PRO A 167 1.60 3.14 10.70
N ASN A 168 1.62 1.93 10.16
CA ASN A 168 0.72 1.55 9.07
C ASN A 168 -0.69 1.33 9.64
N VAL A 169 -1.64 2.17 9.22
CA VAL A 169 -3.04 2.16 9.68
C VAL A 169 -4.02 1.58 8.66
N GLY A 170 -3.50 1.06 7.54
CA GLY A 170 -4.28 0.43 6.46
C GLY A 170 -4.73 1.39 5.35
N TYR A 171 -4.30 2.65 5.38
CA TYR A 171 -4.54 3.63 4.32
C TYR A 171 -3.40 4.66 4.28
N PRO A 172 -3.19 5.35 3.15
CA PRO A 172 -2.22 6.43 3.04
C PRO A 172 -2.58 7.66 3.88
N GLN A 173 -1.58 8.23 4.54
CA GLN A 173 -1.68 9.48 5.28
C GLN A 173 -0.69 10.50 4.74
N GLN A 174 -1.11 11.76 4.69
CA GLN A 174 -0.20 12.87 4.46
C GLN A 174 0.49 13.24 5.77
N VAL A 175 1.81 13.12 5.81
CA VAL A 175 2.65 13.70 6.85
C VAL A 175 2.92 15.15 6.50
N LEU A 176 2.70 16.05 7.45
CA LEU A 176 2.99 17.47 7.34
C LEU A 176 3.95 17.87 8.45
N LEU A 177 5.17 18.24 8.08
CA LEU A 177 6.20 18.71 8.99
C LEU A 177 6.25 20.24 8.94
N TYR A 178 5.77 20.88 10.00
CA TYR A 178 5.74 22.33 10.12
C TYR A 178 6.93 22.83 10.93
N ILE A 179 7.71 23.76 10.37
CA ILE A 179 8.86 24.39 11.03
C ILE A 179 8.61 25.88 11.21
N ASP A 180 8.65 26.35 12.46
CA ASP A 180 8.59 27.78 12.79
C ASP A 180 9.96 28.23 13.28
N ALA A 181 10.60 29.10 12.49
CA ALA A 181 11.88 29.73 12.79
C ALA A 181 11.66 31.15 13.33
N VAL A 182 12.44 31.57 14.32
CA VAL A 182 12.35 32.95 14.84
C VAL A 182 12.73 33.95 13.74
N GLU A 183 12.12 35.14 13.76
CA GLU A 183 12.31 36.21 12.76
C GLU A 183 13.80 36.41 12.39
N GLU A 184 14.11 36.25 11.09
CA GLU A 184 15.45 36.27 10.45
C GLU A 184 16.22 34.93 10.42
N ASP A 185 15.85 33.92 11.20
CA ASP A 185 16.45 32.59 11.10
C ASP A 185 15.94 31.82 9.87
N VAL A 186 16.82 31.01 9.27
CA VAL A 186 16.48 30.13 8.14
C VAL A 186 16.96 28.72 8.45
N PHE A 187 16.07 27.76 8.24
CA PHE A 187 16.34 26.34 8.35
C PHE A 187 16.02 25.63 7.04
N SER A 188 16.81 24.62 6.71
CA SER A 188 16.38 23.57 5.80
C SER A 188 15.78 22.43 6.61
N LEU A 189 14.62 21.96 6.18
CA LEU A 189 13.95 20.78 6.73
C LEU A 189 13.95 19.72 5.63
N SER A 190 14.34 18.48 5.95
CA SER A 190 14.26 17.36 5.01
C SER A 190 13.70 16.10 5.66
N ALA A 191 13.11 15.24 4.82
CA ALA A 191 12.65 13.92 5.17
C ALA A 191 13.20 12.91 4.15
N GLU A 192 13.69 11.78 4.63
CA GLU A 192 14.21 10.68 3.80
C GLU A 192 13.62 9.34 4.23
N GLY A 193 13.13 8.56 3.27
CA GLY A 193 12.56 7.22 3.47
C GLY A 193 12.60 6.41 2.17
N ASP A 194 12.45 5.09 2.27
CA ASP A 194 12.55 4.17 1.13
C ASP A 194 11.46 4.43 0.07
N ASP A 195 10.27 4.82 0.52
CA ASP A 195 9.05 5.07 -0.26
C ASP A 195 8.96 6.50 -0.80
N ILE A 196 9.45 7.49 -0.04
CA ILE A 196 9.37 8.91 -0.43
C ILE A 196 10.65 9.45 -1.09
N GLY A 197 11.75 8.71 -1.02
CA GLY A 197 13.08 9.18 -1.42
C GLY A 197 13.53 10.34 -0.54
N TYR A 198 14.04 11.43 -1.13
CA TYR A 198 14.46 12.64 -0.41
C TYR A 198 13.51 13.80 -0.71
N ARG A 199 12.96 14.43 0.33
CA ARG A 199 12.10 15.62 0.27
C ARG A 199 12.67 16.73 1.14
N TYR A 200 12.51 17.99 0.74
CA TYR A 200 13.03 19.12 1.51
C TYR A 200 12.22 20.41 1.33
N ALA A 201 12.32 21.29 2.33
CA ALA A 201 11.75 22.62 2.38
C ALA A 201 12.74 23.60 3.03
N TYR A 202 12.51 24.90 2.84
CA TYR A 202 13.25 25.96 3.55
C TYR A 202 12.27 26.90 4.23
N SER A 203 12.49 27.20 5.52
CA SER A 203 11.61 28.03 6.35
C SER A 203 11.53 29.52 5.93
N ASN A 204 12.22 29.92 4.87
CA ASN A 204 12.14 31.26 4.29
C ASN A 204 11.37 31.30 2.96
N ASP A 205 10.96 30.13 2.48
CA ASP A 205 10.18 29.92 1.25
C ASP A 205 8.84 29.29 1.62
N GLN A 206 8.89 28.17 2.35
CA GLN A 206 7.74 27.44 2.88
C GLN A 206 8.05 26.86 4.26
N ASP A 207 7.15 27.08 5.20
CA ASP A 207 7.27 26.59 6.59
C ASP A 207 6.75 25.14 6.75
N LEU A 208 6.36 24.50 5.64
CA LEU A 208 5.72 23.19 5.63
C LEU A 208 6.43 22.27 4.64
N LEU A 209 6.72 21.05 5.09
CA LEU A 209 7.14 19.95 4.23
C LEU A 209 6.08 18.84 4.29
N GLY A 210 5.48 18.51 3.15
CA GLY A 210 4.46 17.47 3.03
C GLY A 210 4.93 16.25 2.24
N PHE A 211 4.48 15.06 2.63
CA PHE A 211 4.59 13.84 1.83
C PHE A 211 3.50 12.83 2.23
N TRP A 212 3.14 11.92 1.33
CA TRP A 212 2.23 10.80 1.64
C TRP A 212 3.02 9.56 2.09
N THR A 213 2.38 8.67 2.84
CA THR A 213 2.97 7.43 3.36
C THR A 213 1.87 6.44 3.76
N GLU A 214 2.12 5.13 3.64
CA GLU A 214 1.29 4.06 4.22
C GLU A 214 1.82 3.59 5.60
N GLY A 215 2.80 4.27 6.16
CA GLY A 215 3.56 3.90 7.35
C GLY A 215 5.04 3.62 7.03
N GLY A 216 5.91 3.84 8.02
CA GLY A 216 7.35 3.68 7.83
C GLY A 216 8.19 4.47 8.84
N ASP A 217 9.51 4.35 8.72
CA ASP A 217 10.48 5.13 9.49
C ASP A 217 11.18 6.14 8.56
N TYR A 218 11.14 7.41 8.92
CA TYR A 218 11.67 8.52 8.12
C TYR A 218 12.78 9.26 8.85
N LEU A 219 13.92 9.48 8.21
CA LEU A 219 14.97 10.33 8.74
C LEU A 219 14.61 11.80 8.50
N ILE A 220 14.33 12.51 9.58
CA ILE A 220 14.06 13.95 9.58
C ILE A 220 15.35 14.70 9.94
N THR A 221 15.73 15.64 9.08
CA THR A 221 16.89 16.51 9.31
C THR A 221 16.46 17.97 9.33
N VAL A 222 16.93 18.71 10.33
CA VAL A 222 16.76 20.17 10.44
C VAL A 222 18.14 20.82 10.47
N ASP A 223 18.46 21.60 9.43
CA ASP A 223 19.75 22.24 9.23
C ASP A 223 19.66 23.76 9.40
N PRO A 224 20.33 24.35 10.40
CA PRO A 224 20.36 25.79 10.56
C PRO A 224 21.31 26.44 9.53
N TRP A 225 20.86 27.51 8.87
CA TRP A 225 21.73 28.31 7.99
C TRP A 225 22.60 29.29 8.78
N GLU A 226 22.07 29.78 9.89
CA GLU A 226 22.76 30.70 10.79
C GLU A 226 23.19 29.99 12.09
N ARG A 227 24.00 30.66 12.91
CA ARG A 227 24.44 30.10 14.19
C ARG A 227 23.57 30.66 15.30
N ARG A 228 23.14 29.76 16.20
CA ARG A 228 22.31 30.04 17.38
C ARG A 228 20.89 30.44 17.01
N SER A 229 20.35 29.78 16.01
CA SER A 229 18.97 29.93 15.58
C SER A 229 18.03 29.15 16.49
N ASP A 230 16.80 29.62 16.60
CA ASP A 230 15.75 29.01 17.42
C ASP A 230 14.66 28.47 16.48
N PHE A 231 14.22 27.22 16.70
CA PHE A 231 13.13 26.64 15.91
C PHE A 231 12.16 25.81 16.75
N SER A 232 10.95 25.66 16.22
CA SER A 232 10.02 24.59 16.62
C SER A 232 9.61 23.75 15.41
N LEU A 233 9.43 22.46 15.64
CA LEU A 233 9.01 21.48 14.64
C LEU A 233 7.75 20.77 15.14
N ILE A 234 6.73 20.69 14.30
CA ILE A 234 5.48 19.98 14.59
C ILE A 234 5.26 18.90 13.53
N VAL A 235 4.90 17.70 13.98
CA VAL A 235 4.53 16.59 13.11
C VAL A 235 3.00 16.45 13.10
N PHE A 236 2.38 16.77 11.97
CA PHE A 236 0.96 16.56 11.74
C PHE A 236 0.74 15.38 10.79
N LEU A 237 -0.44 14.78 10.91
CA LEU A 237 -0.95 13.77 9.99
C LEU A 237 -2.30 14.23 9.44
N SER A 238 -2.57 13.96 8.17
CA SER A 238 -3.95 13.88 7.71
C SER A 238 -4.63 12.63 8.28
N GLY A 239 -5.96 12.64 8.31
CA GLY A 239 -6.73 11.40 8.37
C GLY A 239 -6.65 10.61 7.07
N ALA A 240 -7.60 9.70 6.88
CA ALA A 240 -7.78 8.99 5.62
C ALA A 240 -7.98 9.95 4.43
N PRO A 241 -7.57 9.55 3.21
CA PRO A 241 -7.84 10.33 2.01
C PRO A 241 -9.34 10.61 1.86
N ALA A 242 -9.69 11.74 1.26
CA ALA A 242 -11.09 12.05 0.97
C ALA A 242 -11.63 11.08 -0.10
N LEU A 243 -12.88 10.65 0.05
CA LEU A 243 -13.54 9.78 -0.93
C LEU A 243 -13.85 10.56 -2.23
N LEU A 244 -13.44 10.00 -3.37
CA LEU A 244 -13.88 10.37 -4.70
C LEU A 244 -15.14 9.55 -5.05
N PRO A 245 -16.33 10.17 -5.06
CA PRO A 245 -17.55 9.46 -5.42
C PRO A 245 -17.56 9.10 -6.92
N LEU A 246 -18.18 7.96 -7.25
CA LEU A 246 -18.57 7.64 -8.62
C LEU A 246 -19.73 8.54 -9.07
N ASP A 247 -19.72 8.90 -10.35
CA ASP A 247 -20.75 9.68 -11.05
C ASP A 247 -21.00 11.10 -10.48
N GLU A 248 -20.10 11.61 -9.63
CA GLU A 248 -20.16 12.96 -9.08
C GLU A 248 -18.79 13.65 -9.23
N ALA A 249 -18.82 14.92 -9.60
CA ALA A 249 -17.62 15.72 -9.72
C ALA A 249 -17.15 16.20 -8.35
N LEU A 250 -15.84 16.09 -8.10
CA LEU A 250 -15.19 16.54 -6.88
C LEU A 250 -14.21 17.67 -7.22
N ASP A 251 -14.48 18.87 -6.72
CA ASP A 251 -13.55 19.99 -6.83
C ASP A 251 -12.42 19.87 -5.79
N GLY A 252 -11.19 20.06 -6.23
CA GLY A 252 -10.00 20.03 -5.40
C GLY A 252 -9.04 21.18 -5.71
N ASN A 253 -8.01 21.33 -4.87
CA ASN A 253 -6.99 22.34 -5.05
C ASN A 253 -5.63 21.85 -4.56
N LEU A 254 -4.62 21.90 -5.42
CA LEU A 254 -3.22 21.71 -5.02
C LEU A 254 -2.63 23.06 -4.58
N VAL A 255 -2.63 23.28 -3.27
CA VAL A 255 -2.07 24.49 -2.65
C VAL A 255 -0.55 24.56 -2.79
N ALA A 256 0.00 25.78 -2.80
CA ALA A 256 1.45 26.00 -2.88
C ALA A 256 2.22 25.17 -1.83
N GLY A 257 3.35 24.59 -2.24
CA GLY A 257 4.17 23.71 -1.41
C GLY A 257 3.75 22.24 -1.36
N ASN A 258 2.54 21.90 -1.82
CA ASN A 258 2.13 20.51 -2.06
C ASN A 258 2.28 20.14 -3.54
N ASP A 259 2.96 19.03 -3.80
CA ASP A 259 3.13 18.44 -5.13
C ASP A 259 2.12 17.34 -5.43
N THR A 260 1.53 16.72 -4.40
CA THR A 260 0.56 15.62 -4.52
C THR A 260 -0.56 15.70 -3.49
N ILE A 261 -1.78 15.39 -3.93
CA ILE A 261 -2.96 15.11 -3.09
C ILE A 261 -3.54 13.74 -3.49
N VAL A 262 -4.00 12.97 -2.52
CA VAL A 262 -4.54 11.62 -2.72
C VAL A 262 -6.00 11.59 -2.31
N TYR A 263 -6.80 10.90 -3.12
CA TYR A 263 -8.20 10.57 -2.86
C TYR A 263 -8.40 9.06 -2.84
N GLU A 264 -9.42 8.61 -2.13
CA GLU A 264 -9.84 7.22 -2.08
C GLU A 264 -10.95 6.97 -3.11
N LEU A 265 -10.87 5.89 -3.87
CA LEU A 265 -11.90 5.42 -4.79
C LEU A 265 -12.30 4.00 -4.37
N ASP A 266 -13.46 3.88 -3.74
CA ASP A 266 -14.01 2.59 -3.34
C ASP A 266 -14.92 2.03 -4.42
N LEU A 267 -14.62 0.80 -4.84
CA LEU A 267 -15.44 0.01 -5.77
C LEU A 267 -16.03 -1.17 -5.01
N ASP A 268 -17.36 -1.21 -4.91
CA ASP A 268 -18.09 -2.22 -4.12
C ASP A 268 -18.43 -3.49 -4.92
N THR A 269 -18.24 -3.45 -6.23
CA THR A 269 -18.50 -4.55 -7.16
C THR A 269 -17.41 -4.59 -8.25
N PHE A 270 -17.51 -5.60 -9.11
CA PHE A 270 -16.72 -5.69 -10.33
C PHE A 270 -17.22 -4.68 -11.38
N TYR A 271 -16.28 -3.99 -12.02
CA TYR A 271 -16.56 -3.05 -13.11
C TYR A 271 -15.89 -3.53 -14.40
N ASP A 272 -16.66 -3.60 -15.49
CA ASP A 272 -16.10 -3.86 -16.82
C ASP A 272 -15.10 -2.76 -17.19
N SER A 273 -15.40 -1.52 -16.84
CA SER A 273 -14.49 -0.38 -16.99
C SER A 273 -14.75 0.70 -15.94
N VAL A 274 -13.69 1.41 -15.56
CA VAL A 274 -13.75 2.64 -14.75
C VAL A 274 -12.87 3.69 -15.42
N GLN A 275 -13.43 4.88 -15.62
CA GLN A 275 -12.70 6.03 -16.12
C GLN A 275 -12.57 7.06 -15.01
N VAL A 276 -11.35 7.54 -14.76
CA VAL A 276 -11.09 8.68 -13.87
C VAL A 276 -10.54 9.83 -14.70
N LYS A 277 -11.23 10.97 -14.62
CA LYS A 277 -10.92 12.18 -15.34
C LYS A 277 -10.49 13.29 -14.39
N LEU A 278 -9.42 13.98 -14.75
CA LEU A 278 -8.93 15.18 -14.10
C LEU A 278 -8.98 16.35 -15.09
N GLU A 279 -9.73 17.38 -14.73
CA GLU A 279 -9.76 18.67 -15.43
C GLU A 279 -9.11 19.75 -14.57
N GLY A 280 -8.33 20.63 -15.19
CA GLY A 280 -7.64 21.71 -14.48
C GLY A 280 -6.14 21.73 -14.74
N GLY A 281 -5.44 22.58 -14.00
CA GLY A 281 -4.06 22.97 -14.36
C GLY A 281 -4.01 23.89 -15.57
N ASP A 282 -2.81 24.36 -15.88
CA ASP A 282 -2.53 25.17 -17.08
C ASP A 282 -1.18 24.79 -17.68
N GLU A 283 -0.81 25.41 -18.81
CA GLU A 283 0.47 25.13 -19.49
C GLU A 283 1.71 25.40 -18.60
N GLU A 284 1.59 26.31 -17.63
CA GLU A 284 2.67 26.66 -16.70
C GLU A 284 2.68 25.73 -15.47
N ASN A 285 1.51 25.20 -15.08
CA ASN A 285 1.29 24.28 -13.96
C ASN A 285 0.46 23.06 -14.41
N PRO A 286 1.02 22.14 -15.21
CA PRO A 286 0.30 20.94 -15.64
C PRO A 286 0.06 20.01 -14.46
N LEU A 287 -1.14 19.43 -14.42
CA LEU A 287 -1.52 18.41 -13.45
C LEU A 287 -1.50 17.03 -14.10
N TYR A 288 -1.23 16.02 -13.28
CA TYR A 288 -1.18 14.61 -13.65
C TYR A 288 -2.03 13.82 -12.66
N ILE A 289 -2.59 12.72 -13.13
CA ILE A 289 -3.36 11.79 -12.31
C ILE A 289 -2.78 10.39 -12.46
N THR A 290 -2.76 9.65 -11.37
CA THR A 290 -2.41 8.23 -11.35
C THR A 290 -3.39 7.52 -10.44
N VAL A 291 -3.84 6.34 -10.84
CA VAL A 291 -4.66 5.47 -10.00
C VAL A 291 -3.86 4.22 -9.64
N VAL A 292 -3.84 3.89 -8.35
CA VAL A 292 -3.07 2.77 -7.80
C VAL A 292 -3.87 2.00 -6.75
N ASP A 293 -3.50 0.76 -6.46
CA ASP A 293 -4.06 -0.04 -5.36
C ASP A 293 -3.29 0.11 -4.04
N SER A 294 -2.02 0.50 -4.09
CA SER A 294 -1.20 0.97 -2.98
C SER A 294 -0.29 2.10 -3.48
N LEU A 295 0.03 3.10 -2.65
CA LEU A 295 0.88 4.22 -3.09
C LEU A 295 2.33 3.82 -3.40
N TYR A 296 2.86 2.80 -2.72
CA TYR A 296 4.31 2.52 -2.73
C TYR A 296 4.65 1.05 -3.02
N SER A 297 3.71 0.11 -2.85
CA SER A 297 3.85 -1.28 -3.30
C SER A 297 2.83 -1.58 -4.40
N THR A 298 2.83 -0.75 -5.46
CA THR A 298 1.82 -0.82 -6.52
C THR A 298 1.85 -2.19 -7.19
N VAL A 299 0.78 -2.96 -7.02
CA VAL A 299 0.49 -4.16 -7.82
C VAL A 299 -0.22 -3.73 -9.11
N GLN A 300 -1.05 -2.70 -9.04
CA GLN A 300 -1.71 -2.07 -10.18
C GLN A 300 -1.40 -0.57 -10.22
N GLN A 301 -0.96 -0.10 -11.38
CA GLN A 301 -0.75 1.32 -11.64
C GLN A 301 -1.29 1.68 -13.01
N PHE A 302 -2.19 2.66 -13.03
CA PHE A 302 -2.80 3.17 -14.25
C PHE A 302 -2.35 4.60 -14.49
N TYR A 303 -1.76 4.82 -15.66
CA TYR A 303 -1.22 6.12 -16.07
C TYR A 303 -2.25 6.92 -16.84
N SER A 304 -2.23 8.24 -16.66
CA SER A 304 -3.08 9.12 -17.43
C SER A 304 -2.60 9.27 -18.88
N GLU A 305 -3.55 9.38 -19.78
CA GLU A 305 -3.36 9.90 -21.13
C GLU A 305 -3.94 11.32 -21.20
N GLN A 306 -3.25 12.21 -21.93
CA GLN A 306 -3.76 13.55 -22.17
C GLN A 306 -4.83 13.51 -23.28
N ASP A 307 -6.04 13.99 -22.97
CA ASP A 307 -7.13 14.18 -23.92
C ASP A 307 -7.66 15.62 -23.83
N ASP A 308 -7.34 16.42 -24.85
CA ASP A 308 -7.61 17.87 -24.90
C ASP A 308 -7.05 18.60 -23.65
N ASP A 309 -7.92 19.27 -22.88
CA ASP A 309 -7.59 19.99 -21.64
C ASP A 309 -7.73 19.11 -20.37
N ALA A 310 -7.81 17.78 -20.51
CA ALA A 310 -7.98 16.84 -19.40
C ALA A 310 -6.92 15.73 -19.38
N GLN A 311 -6.73 15.15 -18.20
CA GLN A 311 -6.03 13.88 -18.02
C GLN A 311 -7.04 12.77 -17.75
N ILE A 312 -6.92 11.64 -18.44
CA ILE A 312 -7.86 10.52 -18.34
C ILE A 312 -7.09 9.24 -18.01
N VAL A 313 -7.58 8.50 -17.02
CA VAL A 313 -7.15 7.14 -16.70
C VAL A 313 -8.30 6.20 -17.03
N ASN A 314 -8.05 5.22 -17.88
CA ASN A 314 -9.01 4.15 -18.19
C ASN A 314 -8.52 2.84 -17.55
N MET A 315 -9.39 2.21 -16.79
CA MET A 315 -9.17 0.93 -16.14
C MET A 315 -10.20 -0.06 -16.67
N GLU A 316 -9.80 -1.26 -17.03
CA GLU A 316 -10.65 -2.30 -17.60
C GLU A 316 -10.68 -3.51 -16.65
N SER A 317 -11.82 -4.16 -16.50
CA SER A 317 -12.00 -5.35 -15.64
C SER A 317 -11.46 -5.13 -14.22
N VAL A 318 -12.04 -4.14 -13.54
CA VAL A 318 -11.60 -3.65 -12.23
C VAL A 318 -12.31 -4.43 -11.13
N LEU A 319 -11.52 -4.97 -10.21
CA LEU A 319 -12.02 -5.73 -9.07
C LEU A 319 -12.64 -4.81 -8.01
N PRO A 320 -13.58 -5.32 -7.20
CA PRO A 320 -14.01 -4.60 -6.00
C PRO A 320 -12.82 -4.41 -5.05
N GLY A 321 -12.72 -3.24 -4.45
CA GLY A 321 -11.60 -2.87 -3.59
C GLY A 321 -11.45 -1.36 -3.43
N THR A 322 -10.45 -0.98 -2.66
CA THR A 322 -10.07 0.41 -2.46
C THR A 322 -8.89 0.75 -3.35
N TYR A 323 -9.03 1.81 -4.13
CA TYR A 323 -8.00 2.37 -4.99
C TYR A 323 -7.67 3.80 -4.53
N TYR A 324 -6.48 4.27 -4.86
CA TYR A 324 -6.02 5.62 -4.55
C TYR A 324 -5.77 6.42 -5.82
N VAL A 325 -6.39 7.59 -5.89
CA VAL A 325 -6.28 8.53 -6.98
C VAL A 325 -5.33 9.65 -6.55
N ALA A 326 -4.10 9.63 -7.07
CA ALA A 326 -3.08 10.63 -6.79
C ALA A 326 -3.08 11.72 -7.87
N VAL A 327 -3.43 12.95 -7.50
CA VAL A 327 -3.30 14.14 -8.34
C VAL A 327 -1.97 14.82 -8.00
N SER A 328 -1.10 14.97 -8.99
CA SER A 328 0.27 15.45 -8.81
C SER A 328 0.68 16.53 -9.81
N ARG A 329 1.76 17.26 -9.51
CA ARG A 329 2.38 18.25 -10.39
C ARG A 329 3.91 18.26 -10.28
N TYR A 330 4.58 18.83 -11.29
CA TYR A 330 6.02 19.07 -11.26
C TYR A 330 6.33 20.56 -11.06
N GLY A 331 7.11 20.90 -10.03
CA GLY A 331 7.43 22.28 -9.66
C GLY A 331 6.31 22.94 -8.85
N VAL A 332 6.57 24.13 -8.27
CA VAL A 332 5.57 24.85 -7.46
C VAL A 332 5.94 26.32 -7.33
N GLU A 333 4.98 27.21 -7.58
CA GLU A 333 4.85 28.48 -6.84
C GLU A 333 3.37 28.88 -6.59
N ASP A 334 2.40 28.48 -7.42
CA ASP A 334 0.98 28.92 -7.29
C ASP A 334 -0.02 27.79 -6.93
N GLU A 335 -1.22 28.17 -6.48
CA GLU A 335 -2.34 27.23 -6.27
C GLU A 335 -2.90 26.73 -7.62
N ALA A 336 -3.25 25.44 -7.69
CA ALA A 336 -3.79 24.81 -8.89
C ALA A 336 -5.15 24.15 -8.59
N PRO A 337 -6.28 24.83 -8.86
CA PRO A 337 -7.60 24.23 -8.73
C PRO A 337 -7.84 23.19 -9.83
N PHE A 338 -8.60 22.16 -9.49
CA PHE A 338 -8.96 21.08 -10.40
C PHE A 338 -10.34 20.50 -10.07
N THR A 339 -10.88 19.73 -11.01
CA THR A 339 -12.09 18.93 -10.84
C THR A 339 -11.75 17.49 -11.21
N LEU A 340 -12.06 16.56 -10.30
CA LEU A 340 -12.03 15.12 -10.52
C LEU A 340 -13.42 14.60 -10.83
N TYR A 341 -13.49 13.58 -11.66
CA TYR A 341 -14.73 12.85 -11.94
C TYR A 341 -14.38 11.40 -12.22
N ALA A 342 -15.05 10.46 -11.55
CA ALA A 342 -14.93 9.04 -11.83
C ALA A 342 -16.28 8.49 -12.30
N GLU A 343 -16.28 7.67 -13.34
CA GLU A 343 -17.46 6.93 -13.80
C GLU A 343 -17.10 5.47 -14.06
N GLY A 344 -18.06 4.58 -13.86
CA GLY A 344 -17.85 3.14 -14.04
C GLY A 344 -18.99 2.47 -14.77
N VAL A 345 -18.67 1.45 -15.55
CA VAL A 345 -19.65 0.50 -16.08
C VAL A 345 -19.58 -0.75 -15.23
N GLU A 346 -20.56 -0.93 -14.35
CA GLU A 346 -20.67 -2.16 -13.55
C GLU A 346 -20.69 -3.38 -14.48
N GLY A 347 -19.81 -4.33 -14.20
CA GLY A 347 -19.80 -5.62 -14.88
C GLY A 347 -20.73 -6.61 -14.19
N GLU A 348 -20.89 -7.79 -14.79
CA GLU A 348 -21.56 -8.88 -14.10
C GLU A 348 -20.73 -9.34 -12.90
N PRO A 349 -21.34 -9.65 -11.74
CA PRO A 349 -20.60 -10.15 -10.59
C PRO A 349 -19.77 -11.37 -10.94
N LEU A 350 -18.56 -11.44 -10.39
CA LEU A 350 -17.65 -12.58 -10.59
C LEU A 350 -18.34 -13.88 -10.17
N GLY A 351 -18.28 -14.89 -11.03
CA GLY A 351 -18.78 -16.22 -10.68
C GLY A 351 -17.93 -16.84 -9.58
N GLN A 352 -18.55 -17.46 -8.58
CA GLN A 352 -17.82 -18.15 -7.51
C GLN A 352 -17.67 -19.62 -7.86
N LEU A 353 -16.44 -20.14 -7.80
CA LEU A 353 -16.18 -21.58 -7.80
C LEU A 353 -15.89 -22.04 -6.37
N GLU A 354 -16.50 -23.15 -5.98
CA GLU A 354 -16.14 -23.90 -4.78
C GLU A 354 -15.22 -25.07 -5.17
N ASN A 355 -14.33 -25.46 -4.26
CA ASN A 355 -13.35 -26.51 -4.56
C ASN A 355 -14.04 -27.82 -4.99
N GLU A 356 -13.63 -28.35 -6.14
CA GLU A 356 -14.16 -29.56 -6.80
C GLU A 356 -15.61 -29.44 -7.29
N GLU A 357 -16.27 -28.28 -7.16
CA GLU A 357 -17.62 -28.08 -7.67
C GLU A 357 -17.61 -27.56 -9.12
N THR A 358 -18.40 -28.20 -9.97
CA THR A 358 -18.60 -27.78 -11.36
C THR A 358 -19.72 -26.75 -11.45
N VAL A 359 -19.44 -25.61 -12.08
CA VAL A 359 -20.39 -24.55 -12.37
C VAL A 359 -20.71 -24.53 -13.87
N GLU A 360 -21.99 -24.43 -14.21
CA GLU A 360 -22.44 -24.20 -15.59
C GLU A 360 -22.40 -22.69 -15.89
N GLY A 361 -21.82 -22.32 -17.04
CA GLY A 361 -21.76 -20.96 -17.55
C GLY A 361 -22.23 -20.86 -19.00
N GLU A 362 -22.41 -19.63 -19.48
CA GLU A 362 -22.72 -19.33 -20.88
C GLU A 362 -21.93 -18.09 -21.29
N ILE A 363 -21.32 -18.12 -22.47
CA ILE A 363 -20.51 -17.03 -23.01
C ILE A 363 -20.96 -16.65 -24.42
N ALA A 364 -21.11 -15.35 -24.66
CA ALA A 364 -21.42 -14.82 -25.98
C ALA A 364 -20.16 -14.82 -26.88
N ALA A 365 -20.36 -14.69 -28.19
CA ALA A 365 -19.24 -14.56 -29.12
C ALA A 365 -18.42 -13.29 -28.85
N ASP A 366 -17.10 -13.44 -28.92
CA ASP A 366 -16.12 -12.38 -28.66
C ASP A 366 -16.25 -11.74 -27.25
N ALA A 367 -16.84 -12.47 -26.28
CA ALA A 367 -17.02 -12.02 -24.92
C ALA A 367 -16.00 -12.66 -23.96
N THR A 368 -15.90 -12.09 -22.76
CA THR A 368 -15.12 -12.62 -21.64
C THR A 368 -16.00 -12.66 -20.40
N VAL A 369 -15.86 -13.71 -19.60
CA VAL A 369 -16.52 -13.85 -18.30
C VAL A 369 -15.49 -14.23 -17.25
N TYR A 370 -15.73 -13.79 -16.02
CA TYR A 370 -14.77 -13.91 -14.93
C TYR A 370 -15.35 -14.70 -13.76
N TYR A 371 -14.49 -15.51 -13.16
CA TYR A 371 -14.77 -16.30 -11.97
C TYR A 371 -13.66 -16.12 -10.93
N GLN A 372 -13.93 -16.55 -9.71
CA GLN A 372 -12.95 -16.56 -8.63
C GLN A 372 -13.09 -17.81 -7.76
N PHE A 373 -12.01 -18.19 -7.09
CA PHE A 373 -11.97 -19.27 -6.12
C PHE A 373 -10.91 -19.01 -5.04
N GLU A 374 -11.05 -19.68 -3.90
CA GLU A 374 -10.10 -19.57 -2.80
C GLU A 374 -9.11 -20.73 -2.83
N VAL A 375 -7.82 -20.42 -2.68
CA VAL A 375 -6.78 -21.41 -2.37
C VAL A 375 -6.38 -21.23 -0.92
N THR A 376 -6.45 -22.31 -0.15
CA THR A 376 -6.25 -22.23 1.30
C THR A 376 -4.79 -22.36 1.74
N GLN A 377 -3.93 -22.97 0.91
CA GLN A 377 -2.53 -23.21 1.28
C GLN A 377 -1.55 -22.80 0.17
N PRO A 378 -0.48 -22.03 0.48
CA PRO A 378 0.59 -21.81 -0.47
C PRO A 378 1.31 -23.13 -0.78
N GLY A 379 1.64 -23.33 -2.04
CA GLY A 379 2.24 -24.55 -2.58
C GLY A 379 1.24 -25.63 -2.95
N ALA A 380 -0.08 -25.40 -2.83
CA ALA A 380 -1.10 -26.33 -3.32
C ALA A 380 -1.02 -26.49 -4.84
N LEU A 381 -1.20 -27.71 -5.34
CA LEU A 381 -1.39 -27.95 -6.76
C LEU A 381 -2.84 -27.66 -7.11
N VAL A 382 -3.06 -26.83 -8.13
CA VAL A 382 -4.39 -26.40 -8.56
C VAL A 382 -4.61 -26.80 -10.00
N ASP A 383 -5.80 -27.33 -10.28
CA ASP A 383 -6.30 -27.63 -11.62
C ASP A 383 -7.57 -26.82 -11.88
N VAL A 384 -7.63 -26.09 -12.99
CA VAL A 384 -8.84 -25.42 -13.48
C VAL A 384 -9.18 -26.02 -14.84
N VAL A 385 -10.38 -26.59 -14.95
CA VAL A 385 -10.85 -27.32 -16.12
C VAL A 385 -12.10 -26.64 -16.68
N LEU A 386 -12.01 -26.23 -17.93
CA LEU A 386 -13.10 -25.74 -18.76
C LEU A 386 -13.52 -26.84 -19.72
N ALA A 387 -14.82 -27.14 -19.78
CA ALA A 387 -15.36 -28.13 -20.69
C ALA A 387 -16.61 -27.63 -21.43
N SER A 388 -16.75 -27.96 -22.71
CA SER A 388 -17.98 -27.70 -23.47
C SER A 388 -18.15 -28.69 -24.63
N GLU A 389 -19.39 -28.84 -25.09
CA GLU A 389 -19.76 -29.71 -26.22
C GLU A 389 -20.01 -28.90 -27.52
N VAL A 390 -19.76 -27.59 -27.52
CA VAL A 390 -20.06 -26.71 -28.66
C VAL A 390 -18.96 -26.79 -29.73
N GLU A 391 -19.06 -27.76 -30.66
CA GLU A 391 -18.01 -28.06 -31.64
C GLU A 391 -17.48 -26.87 -32.49
N GLU A 392 -18.27 -25.81 -32.65
CA GLU A 392 -17.90 -24.64 -33.48
C GLU A 392 -17.28 -23.49 -32.68
N ALA A 393 -17.18 -23.59 -31.36
CA ALA A 393 -16.61 -22.56 -30.51
C ALA A 393 -15.12 -22.80 -30.20
N ASP A 394 -14.44 -21.73 -29.79
CA ASP A 394 -13.05 -21.68 -29.40
C ASP A 394 -12.96 -20.85 -28.11
N PHE A 395 -12.74 -21.53 -26.99
CA PHE A 395 -12.73 -20.91 -25.67
C PHE A 395 -11.34 -21.00 -25.07
N ASP A 396 -10.86 -19.88 -24.53
CA ASP A 396 -9.57 -19.77 -23.85
C ASP A 396 -9.78 -19.68 -22.33
N LEU A 397 -8.79 -20.15 -21.58
CA LEU A 397 -8.78 -20.14 -20.12
C LEU A 397 -7.50 -19.48 -19.59
N ALA A 398 -7.64 -18.53 -18.68
CA ALA A 398 -6.51 -17.94 -17.97
C ALA A 398 -6.80 -17.80 -16.47
N VAL A 399 -5.76 -17.92 -15.64
CA VAL A 399 -5.85 -17.94 -14.18
C VAL A 399 -4.69 -17.13 -13.59
N GLY A 400 -4.96 -16.42 -12.49
CA GLY A 400 -3.96 -15.60 -11.80
C GLY A 400 -4.44 -15.08 -10.45
N LEU A 401 -3.54 -14.42 -9.72
CA LEU A 401 -3.86 -13.70 -8.48
C LEU A 401 -4.42 -12.29 -8.75
N ASN A 402 -4.36 -11.83 -10.00
CA ASN A 402 -4.77 -10.50 -10.43
C ASN A 402 -5.40 -10.58 -11.84
N LEU A 403 -6.57 -9.96 -12.07
CA LEU A 403 -7.21 -9.96 -13.40
C LEU A 403 -6.37 -9.30 -14.50
N GLN A 404 -5.48 -8.36 -14.15
CA GLN A 404 -4.57 -7.71 -15.10
C GLN A 404 -3.36 -8.59 -15.44
N ASN A 405 -3.13 -9.65 -14.67
CA ASN A 405 -2.02 -10.57 -14.87
C ASN A 405 -2.42 -12.01 -14.55
N LEU A 406 -2.75 -12.75 -15.60
CA LEU A 406 -3.15 -14.15 -15.54
C LEU A 406 -2.04 -15.04 -16.13
N PRO A 407 -0.97 -15.33 -15.36
CA PRO A 407 0.25 -15.96 -15.87
C PRO A 407 0.04 -17.42 -16.29
N TRP A 408 -1.02 -18.07 -15.79
CA TRP A 408 -1.34 -19.45 -16.14
C TRP A 408 -2.48 -19.46 -17.13
N SER A 409 -2.23 -19.86 -18.37
CA SER A 409 -3.24 -19.87 -19.41
C SER A 409 -3.13 -21.07 -20.33
N SER A 410 -4.27 -21.39 -20.96
CA SER A 410 -4.39 -22.37 -22.01
C SER A 410 -5.31 -21.80 -23.09
N ALA A 411 -4.82 -21.83 -24.33
CA ALA A 411 -5.48 -21.27 -25.51
C ALA A 411 -5.30 -22.26 -26.67
N SER A 412 -5.80 -23.47 -26.46
CA SER A 412 -5.78 -24.54 -27.45
C SER A 412 -6.85 -24.28 -28.51
N LEU A 413 -6.88 -25.09 -29.58
CA LEU A 413 -7.96 -24.99 -30.56
C LEU A 413 -9.15 -25.83 -30.06
N GLY A 414 -10.25 -25.17 -29.72
CA GLY A 414 -11.51 -25.80 -29.39
C GLY A 414 -12.10 -25.32 -28.06
N VAL A 415 -12.94 -26.16 -27.46
CA VAL A 415 -13.83 -25.74 -26.37
C VAL A 415 -13.45 -26.24 -24.98
N ASN A 416 -12.39 -27.05 -24.88
CA ASN A 416 -11.96 -27.63 -23.61
C ASN A 416 -10.57 -27.12 -23.31
N GLU A 417 -10.40 -26.52 -22.15
CA GLU A 417 -9.13 -26.00 -21.68
C GLU A 417 -8.82 -26.54 -20.29
N GLN A 418 -7.53 -26.69 -20.00
CA GLN A 418 -7.06 -27.04 -18.68
C GLN A 418 -5.81 -26.25 -18.34
N VAL A 419 -5.82 -25.66 -17.15
CA VAL A 419 -4.66 -25.00 -16.57
C VAL A 419 -4.35 -25.68 -15.25
N SER A 420 -3.12 -26.17 -15.10
CA SER A 420 -2.61 -26.68 -13.83
C SER A 420 -1.49 -25.76 -13.34
N PHE A 421 -1.33 -25.54 -12.04
CA PHE A 421 -0.21 -24.76 -11.49
C PHE A 421 0.03 -25.08 -10.01
N MET A 422 1.16 -24.61 -9.46
CA MET A 422 1.37 -24.56 -8.02
C MET A 422 1.04 -23.15 -7.52
N ALA A 423 0.10 -23.04 -6.59
CA ALA A 423 -0.31 -21.77 -6.00
C ALA A 423 0.86 -21.14 -5.20
N PRO A 424 1.42 -19.98 -5.59
CA PRO A 424 2.54 -19.38 -4.84
C PRO A 424 2.11 -18.81 -3.48
N ALA A 425 0.85 -18.41 -3.35
CA ALA A 425 0.26 -17.86 -2.13
C ALA A 425 -1.14 -18.46 -1.88
N ALA A 426 -1.59 -18.45 -0.62
CA ALA A 426 -3.01 -18.62 -0.32
C ALA A 426 -3.77 -17.31 -0.60
N GLY A 427 -5.06 -17.42 -0.92
CA GLY A 427 -5.93 -16.29 -1.20
C GLY A 427 -6.86 -16.53 -2.39
N THR A 428 -7.48 -15.45 -2.85
CA THR A 428 -8.38 -15.45 -3.99
C THR A 428 -7.61 -15.52 -5.31
N TYR A 429 -7.96 -16.47 -6.16
CA TYR A 429 -7.50 -16.58 -7.54
C TYR A 429 -8.65 -16.25 -8.47
N PHE A 430 -8.32 -15.58 -9.58
CA PHE A 430 -9.26 -15.20 -10.63
C PHE A 430 -9.08 -16.07 -11.85
N VAL A 431 -10.19 -16.39 -12.49
CA VAL A 431 -10.28 -17.17 -13.71
C VAL A 431 -10.97 -16.33 -14.77
N GLN A 432 -10.34 -16.23 -15.93
CA GLN A 432 -10.90 -15.61 -17.13
C GLN A 432 -11.23 -16.70 -18.14
N VAL A 433 -12.46 -16.70 -18.62
CA VAL A 433 -12.89 -17.50 -19.76
C VAL A 433 -13.20 -16.55 -20.91
N THR A 434 -12.52 -16.71 -22.04
CA THR A 434 -12.69 -15.85 -23.21
C THR A 434 -13.20 -16.66 -24.39
N SER A 435 -14.19 -16.13 -25.11
CA SER A 435 -14.59 -16.67 -26.41
C SER A 435 -13.74 -16.04 -27.50
N TYR A 436 -12.79 -16.80 -28.04
CA TYR A 436 -12.04 -16.38 -29.22
C TYR A 436 -12.89 -16.48 -30.49
N SER A 437 -13.78 -17.48 -30.55
CA SER A 437 -14.83 -17.55 -31.56
C SER A 437 -16.00 -18.43 -31.12
N GLY A 438 -17.20 -18.18 -31.67
CA GLY A 438 -18.41 -18.93 -31.33
C GLY A 438 -19.03 -18.52 -29.99
N GLU A 439 -20.15 -19.12 -29.63
CA GLU A 439 -20.87 -18.81 -28.39
C GLU A 439 -21.48 -20.09 -27.84
N GLY A 440 -21.77 -20.13 -26.54
CA GLY A 440 -22.56 -21.20 -25.96
C GLY A 440 -22.21 -21.56 -24.51
N PRO A 441 -22.77 -22.66 -24.01
CA PRO A 441 -22.57 -23.09 -22.65
C PRO A 441 -21.20 -23.73 -22.44
N PHE A 442 -20.72 -23.68 -21.19
CA PHE A 442 -19.55 -24.39 -20.72
C PHE A 442 -19.74 -24.84 -19.26
N GLU A 443 -18.89 -25.76 -18.82
CA GLU A 443 -18.72 -26.19 -17.45
C GLU A 443 -17.32 -25.77 -16.98
N LEU A 444 -17.22 -25.21 -15.78
CA LEU A 444 -15.95 -24.78 -15.19
C LEU A 444 -15.80 -25.39 -13.79
N THR A 445 -14.64 -25.98 -13.52
CA THR A 445 -14.31 -26.59 -12.22
C THR A 445 -12.91 -26.16 -11.79
N ALA A 446 -12.75 -25.76 -10.53
CA ALA A 446 -11.44 -25.54 -9.92
C ALA A 446 -11.21 -26.57 -8.81
N THR A 447 -10.03 -27.18 -8.79
CA THR A 447 -9.63 -28.19 -7.82
C THR A 447 -8.32 -27.81 -7.16
N GLU A 448 -8.37 -27.47 -5.86
CA GLU A 448 -7.20 -27.40 -4.97
C GLU A 448 -6.87 -28.81 -4.47
N GLY A 449 -5.71 -29.31 -4.87
CA GLY A 449 -5.17 -30.61 -4.49
C GLY A 449 -4.18 -30.54 -3.32
N ASP A 450 -3.39 -31.60 -3.19
CA ASP A 450 -2.31 -31.66 -2.20
C ASP A 450 -1.20 -30.66 -2.52
N LEU A 451 -0.40 -30.33 -1.50
CA LEU A 451 0.79 -29.51 -1.70
C LEU A 451 1.80 -30.21 -2.61
N ALA A 452 2.47 -29.43 -3.47
CA ALA A 452 3.60 -29.87 -4.25
C ALA A 452 4.68 -30.48 -3.34
N THR A 453 5.35 -31.52 -3.84
CA THR A 453 6.39 -32.22 -3.07
C THR A 453 7.55 -31.25 -2.78
N GLU A 454 8.01 -31.24 -1.54
CA GLU A 454 9.10 -30.37 -1.11
C GLU A 454 10.47 -30.95 -1.50
N LEU A 455 11.32 -30.12 -2.11
CA LEU A 455 12.73 -30.40 -2.28
C LEU A 455 13.48 -29.95 -1.02
N VAL A 456 13.81 -30.91 -0.17
CA VAL A 456 14.63 -30.64 1.02
C VAL A 456 16.06 -30.36 0.58
N THR A 457 16.54 -29.16 0.89
CA THR A 457 17.89 -28.69 0.53
C THR A 457 18.96 -29.67 1.03
N GLY A 458 19.84 -30.10 0.12
CA GLY A 458 20.93 -31.05 0.39
C GLY A 458 20.54 -32.53 0.29
N GLU A 459 19.27 -32.85 0.05
CA GLU A 459 18.79 -34.21 -0.17
C GLU A 459 18.49 -34.49 -1.64
N VAL A 460 18.76 -35.72 -2.08
CA VAL A 460 18.41 -36.17 -3.43
C VAL A 460 16.98 -36.70 -3.41
N THR A 461 16.13 -36.10 -4.24
CA THR A 461 14.76 -36.56 -4.47
C THR A 461 14.73 -37.40 -5.76
N GLU A 462 14.12 -38.58 -5.70
CA GLU A 462 13.84 -39.40 -6.88
C GLU A 462 12.43 -39.06 -7.41
N GLY A 463 12.28 -38.98 -8.73
CA GLY A 463 11.02 -38.65 -9.39
C GLY A 463 10.89 -39.35 -10.74
N SER A 464 9.73 -39.20 -11.37
CA SER A 464 9.45 -39.68 -12.71
C SER A 464 8.49 -38.71 -13.38
N VAL A 465 8.65 -38.47 -14.68
CA VAL A 465 7.73 -37.65 -15.48
C VAL A 465 7.28 -38.45 -16.69
N ASP A 466 5.98 -38.40 -17.00
CA ASP A 466 5.42 -39.07 -18.18
C ASP A 466 5.76 -38.31 -19.48
N ASP A 467 5.58 -38.99 -20.62
CA ASP A 467 5.73 -38.40 -21.95
C ASP A 467 4.91 -37.11 -22.09
N ASP A 468 5.54 -36.05 -22.62
CA ASP A 468 4.95 -34.72 -22.79
C ASP A 468 4.32 -34.10 -21.52
N ALA A 469 4.72 -34.56 -20.33
CA ALA A 469 4.18 -34.11 -19.06
C ALA A 469 5.18 -33.23 -18.27
N ARG A 470 4.72 -32.74 -17.11
CA ARG A 470 5.58 -32.05 -16.15
C ARG A 470 5.27 -32.50 -14.73
N VAL A 471 6.27 -32.38 -13.85
CA VAL A 471 6.14 -32.55 -12.40
C VAL A 471 6.59 -31.26 -11.73
N VAL A 472 5.85 -30.84 -10.72
CA VAL A 472 6.10 -29.61 -9.97
C VAL A 472 6.48 -29.94 -8.54
N TYR A 473 7.52 -29.29 -8.07
CA TYR A 473 8.00 -29.33 -6.69
C TYR A 473 8.03 -27.92 -6.10
N ARG A 474 8.05 -27.84 -4.78
CA ARG A 474 8.32 -26.59 -4.05
C ARG A 474 9.70 -26.62 -3.41
N LEU A 475 10.39 -25.50 -3.41
CA LEU A 475 11.65 -25.27 -2.69
C LEU A 475 11.53 -24.03 -1.81
N ILE A 476 11.89 -24.13 -0.54
CA ILE A 476 11.81 -23.01 0.41
C ILE A 476 13.20 -22.40 0.60
N VAL A 477 13.29 -21.07 0.44
CA VAL A 477 14.47 -20.27 0.76
C VAL A 477 14.13 -19.33 1.91
N ASP A 478 14.70 -19.59 3.09
CA ASP A 478 14.40 -18.85 4.32
C ASP A 478 15.35 -17.69 4.59
N GLU A 479 16.51 -17.65 3.91
CA GLU A 479 17.54 -16.61 4.07
C GLU A 479 17.91 -16.02 2.71
N PRO A 480 17.93 -14.69 2.55
CA PRO A 480 18.34 -14.06 1.29
C PRO A 480 19.87 -14.13 1.12
N GLY A 481 20.38 -13.85 -0.08
CA GLY A 481 21.82 -13.74 -0.33
C GLY A 481 22.54 -15.06 -0.57
N GLN A 482 21.83 -16.19 -0.46
CA GLN A 482 22.41 -17.51 -0.67
C GLN A 482 22.63 -17.80 -2.16
N ILE A 483 23.55 -18.73 -2.46
CA ILE A 483 23.71 -19.30 -3.79
C ILE A 483 22.76 -20.50 -3.89
N LEU A 484 21.72 -20.36 -4.71
CA LEU A 484 20.81 -21.44 -5.07
C LEU A 484 21.38 -22.22 -6.25
N SER A 485 21.37 -23.54 -6.15
CA SER A 485 21.61 -24.43 -7.28
C SER A 485 20.62 -25.59 -7.28
N VAL A 486 20.09 -25.93 -8.45
CA VAL A 486 19.21 -27.09 -8.64
C VAL A 486 19.78 -27.94 -9.77
N LEU A 487 20.03 -29.21 -9.47
CA LEU A 487 20.62 -30.18 -10.37
C LEU A 487 19.60 -31.27 -10.67
N LEU A 488 19.36 -31.53 -11.93
CA LEU A 488 18.50 -32.60 -12.43
C LEU A 488 19.35 -33.61 -13.22
N VAL A 489 19.10 -34.89 -13.03
CA VAL A 489 19.72 -35.98 -13.79
C VAL A 489 18.66 -37.02 -14.15
N GLY A 490 18.35 -37.15 -15.44
CA GLY A 490 17.50 -38.20 -16.02
C GLY A 490 18.30 -39.39 -16.56
N GLY A 491 17.64 -40.27 -17.31
CA GLY A 491 18.28 -41.38 -18.02
C GLY A 491 18.98 -40.95 -19.31
N ASP A 492 19.81 -41.84 -19.87
CA ASP A 492 20.72 -41.53 -21.00
C ASP A 492 20.02 -41.05 -22.28
N GLU A 493 18.71 -41.27 -22.43
CA GLU A 493 17.91 -40.86 -23.60
C GLU A 493 16.77 -39.88 -23.25
N SER A 494 16.66 -39.41 -22.01
CA SER A 494 15.58 -38.52 -21.57
C SER A 494 15.82 -37.07 -22.00
N ASP A 495 14.80 -36.41 -22.55
CA ASP A 495 14.79 -34.97 -22.86
C ASP A 495 14.01 -34.22 -21.76
N LEU A 496 14.69 -33.99 -20.64
CA LEU A 496 14.10 -33.38 -19.45
C LEU A 496 14.62 -31.96 -19.27
N ASP A 497 13.70 -31.00 -19.20
CA ASP A 497 13.98 -29.60 -18.95
C ASP A 497 13.72 -29.26 -17.48
N LEU A 498 14.53 -28.32 -16.96
CA LEU A 498 14.43 -27.82 -15.59
C LEU A 498 14.08 -26.33 -15.61
N SER A 499 13.08 -25.93 -14.84
CA SER A 499 12.84 -24.52 -14.52
C SER A 499 12.65 -24.30 -13.02
N VAL A 500 13.10 -23.14 -12.54
CA VAL A 500 12.99 -22.71 -11.15
C VAL A 500 12.49 -21.27 -11.13
N ASN A 501 11.27 -21.05 -10.64
CA ASN A 501 10.62 -19.75 -10.64
C ASN A 501 10.29 -19.31 -9.22
N LEU A 502 10.56 -18.05 -8.90
CA LEU A 502 10.01 -17.37 -7.73
C LEU A 502 8.88 -16.47 -8.22
N TYR A 503 7.74 -16.59 -7.58
CA TYR A 503 6.58 -15.73 -7.82
C TYR A 503 6.52 -14.62 -6.78
N GLY A 504 6.18 -13.40 -7.20
CA GLY A 504 5.89 -12.28 -6.32
C GLY A 504 4.47 -12.35 -5.75
N GLU A 505 4.12 -11.36 -4.93
CA GLU A 505 2.79 -11.26 -4.29
C GLU A 505 1.63 -11.16 -5.30
N THR A 506 1.94 -10.71 -6.52
CA THR A 506 0.99 -10.53 -7.64
C THR A 506 0.84 -11.78 -8.51
N GLY A 507 1.62 -12.83 -8.24
CA GLY A 507 1.74 -13.99 -9.12
C GLY A 507 2.68 -13.79 -10.31
N ASP A 508 3.37 -12.65 -10.43
CA ASP A 508 4.41 -12.45 -11.43
C ASP A 508 5.65 -13.29 -11.15
N ILE A 509 6.31 -13.79 -12.19
CA ILE A 509 7.65 -14.37 -12.05
C ILE A 509 8.63 -13.23 -11.79
N VAL A 510 8.99 -13.03 -10.53
CA VAL A 510 10.00 -12.02 -10.13
C VAL A 510 11.41 -12.51 -10.45
N ASN A 511 11.58 -13.82 -10.60
CA ASN A 511 12.85 -14.44 -10.93
C ASN A 511 12.64 -15.84 -11.50
N GLY A 512 13.28 -16.13 -12.63
CA GLY A 512 13.14 -17.40 -13.34
C GLY A 512 14.48 -17.89 -13.86
N LEU A 513 14.77 -19.16 -13.58
CA LEU A 513 15.92 -19.88 -14.13
C LEU A 513 15.39 -21.04 -14.96
N SER A 514 16.01 -21.28 -16.11
CA SER A 514 15.71 -22.48 -16.89
C SER A 514 16.97 -23.05 -17.53
N SER A 515 16.97 -24.36 -17.68
CA SER A 515 18.00 -25.10 -18.41
C SER A 515 17.29 -26.17 -19.24
N ALA A 516 17.66 -26.22 -20.52
CA ALA A 516 17.11 -27.13 -21.50
C ALA A 516 18.24 -27.62 -22.40
N SER A 517 18.42 -28.93 -22.48
CA SER A 517 19.44 -29.56 -23.30
C SER A 517 19.00 -30.95 -23.73
N LEU A 518 19.52 -31.41 -24.87
CA LEU A 518 19.33 -32.79 -25.35
C LEU A 518 20.09 -33.83 -24.50
N GLY A 519 20.57 -33.45 -23.32
CA GLY A 519 21.39 -34.27 -22.44
C GLY A 519 20.59 -34.75 -21.23
N SER A 520 21.06 -35.82 -20.60
CA SER A 520 20.39 -36.43 -19.44
C SER A 520 20.55 -35.62 -18.13
N SER A 521 20.95 -34.35 -18.19
CA SER A 521 21.19 -33.56 -16.98
C SER A 521 21.05 -32.07 -17.22
N GLU A 522 20.35 -31.42 -16.31
CA GLU A 522 20.15 -29.97 -16.30
C GLU A 522 20.67 -29.36 -15.00
N ILE A 523 21.14 -28.13 -15.07
CA ILE A 523 21.54 -27.36 -13.89
C ILE A 523 21.15 -25.91 -14.04
N VAL A 524 20.52 -25.36 -13.01
CA VAL A 524 20.35 -23.92 -12.85
C VAL A 524 21.03 -23.47 -11.57
N ALA A 525 21.55 -22.25 -11.58
CA ALA A 525 22.12 -21.64 -10.40
C ALA A 525 21.93 -20.13 -10.41
N GLN A 526 21.81 -19.56 -9.22
CA GLN A 526 21.67 -18.14 -8.98
C GLN A 526 22.46 -17.76 -7.73
N ALA A 527 23.22 -16.67 -7.82
CA ALA A 527 23.71 -15.97 -6.65
C ALA A 527 22.64 -15.00 -6.16
N ASP A 528 22.62 -14.72 -4.84
CA ASP A 528 21.67 -13.79 -4.25
C ASP A 528 20.22 -14.25 -4.41
N ALA A 529 19.95 -15.50 -4.01
CA ALA A 529 18.60 -16.02 -3.91
C ALA A 529 17.78 -15.17 -2.92
N GLN A 530 16.53 -14.89 -3.27
CA GLN A 530 15.60 -14.15 -2.43
C GLN A 530 14.86 -15.13 -1.52
N THR A 531 14.35 -14.64 -0.39
CA THR A 531 13.47 -15.45 0.46
C THR A 531 12.14 -15.72 -0.23
N GLY A 532 11.63 -16.94 -0.12
CA GLY A 532 10.32 -17.28 -0.65
C GLY A 532 10.17 -18.76 -1.02
N MET A 533 8.99 -19.07 -1.56
CA MET A 533 8.68 -20.39 -2.12
C MET A 533 8.93 -20.38 -3.62
N TYR A 534 9.89 -21.18 -4.05
CA TYR A 534 10.22 -21.39 -5.46
C TYR A 534 9.44 -22.59 -6.01
N GLU A 535 8.85 -22.42 -7.19
CA GLU A 535 8.37 -23.51 -8.03
C GLU A 535 9.55 -24.14 -8.76
N VAL A 536 9.74 -25.44 -8.62
CA VAL A 536 10.73 -26.21 -9.38
C VAL A 536 9.99 -27.19 -10.28
N THR A 537 10.06 -26.96 -11.59
CA THR A 537 9.37 -27.78 -12.59
C THR A 537 10.38 -28.63 -13.36
N VAL A 538 10.07 -29.92 -13.47
CA VAL A 538 10.74 -30.86 -14.39
C VAL A 538 9.75 -31.19 -15.50
N ARG A 539 10.13 -30.97 -16.75
CA ARG A 539 9.25 -31.16 -17.91
C ARG A 539 9.89 -32.12 -18.93
N ALA A 540 9.11 -33.05 -19.45
CA ALA A 540 9.50 -33.85 -20.60
C ALA A 540 8.92 -33.24 -21.89
N TYR A 541 9.72 -33.19 -22.94
CA TYR A 541 9.28 -32.88 -24.30
C TYR A 541 9.48 -34.11 -25.18
N GLY A 542 8.39 -34.84 -25.45
CA GLY A 542 8.46 -36.17 -26.04
C GLY A 542 8.56 -37.25 -24.97
N ASP A 543 9.74 -37.83 -24.79
CA ASP A 543 9.92 -39.04 -23.96
C ASP A 543 10.17 -38.70 -22.48
N GLY A 544 9.30 -39.18 -21.60
CA GLY A 544 9.44 -39.09 -20.14
C GLY A 544 10.41 -40.15 -19.58
N ASP A 545 10.90 -39.93 -18.35
CA ASP A 545 11.81 -40.87 -17.68
C ASP A 545 11.82 -40.69 -16.15
N ASP A 546 12.43 -41.66 -15.46
CA ASP A 546 12.86 -41.54 -14.07
C ASP A 546 14.03 -40.54 -13.96
N PHE A 547 14.03 -39.73 -12.91
CA PHE A 547 15.08 -38.75 -12.66
C PHE A 547 15.45 -38.61 -11.18
N ARG A 548 16.55 -37.91 -10.94
CA ARG A 548 17.01 -37.45 -9.63
C ARG A 548 17.20 -35.95 -9.64
N ILE A 549 16.71 -35.29 -8.61
CA ILE A 549 16.84 -33.84 -8.44
C ILE A 549 17.45 -33.51 -7.07
N LEU A 550 18.31 -32.50 -7.02
CA LEU A 550 18.98 -32.02 -5.82
C LEU A 550 18.97 -30.49 -5.82
N ALA A 551 18.39 -29.88 -4.79
CA ALA A 551 18.53 -28.46 -4.51
C ALA A 551 19.61 -28.24 -3.45
N ARG A 552 20.43 -27.19 -3.62
CA ARG A 552 21.40 -26.73 -2.62
C ARG A 552 21.31 -25.21 -2.46
N LEU A 553 21.38 -24.78 -1.21
CA LEU A 553 21.58 -23.40 -0.80
C LEU A 553 22.92 -23.33 -0.09
N GLU A 554 23.80 -22.45 -0.54
CA GLU A 554 25.14 -22.28 0.01
C GLU A 554 25.40 -20.81 0.31
N SER A 555 26.04 -20.50 1.44
CA SER A 555 26.52 -19.14 1.71
C SER A 555 27.61 -18.78 0.70
N ALA A 556 27.47 -17.60 0.08
CA ALA A 556 28.51 -17.08 -0.81
C ALA A 556 29.82 -16.83 -0.05
N GLU A 557 29.75 -16.44 1.22
CA GLU A 557 30.92 -16.24 2.08
C GLU A 557 31.66 -17.56 2.34
N ASP A 558 30.92 -18.64 2.62
CA ASP A 558 31.49 -19.97 2.88
C ASP A 558 32.13 -20.57 1.61
N LEU A 559 31.52 -20.36 0.44
CA LEU A 559 32.03 -20.85 -0.83
C LEU A 559 33.27 -20.10 -1.32
N LEU A 560 33.35 -18.80 -1.01
CA LEU A 560 34.38 -17.90 -1.48
C LEU A 560 35.37 -17.50 -0.39
N GLU A 561 35.52 -18.29 0.69
CA GLU A 561 36.64 -18.14 1.63
C GLU A 561 37.97 -18.17 0.86
N ILE A 562 38.41 -16.99 0.43
CA ILE A 562 39.79 -16.73 0.09
C ILE A 562 40.46 -16.65 1.45
N GLU A 563 41.02 -17.77 1.91
CA GLU A 563 41.93 -17.77 3.04
C GLU A 563 42.96 -16.67 2.78
N SER A 564 42.82 -15.55 3.49
CA SER A 564 43.79 -14.47 3.47
C SER A 564 44.94 -14.90 4.36
N GLU A 565 45.92 -15.60 3.78
CA GLU A 565 47.23 -15.81 4.41
C GLU A 565 48.01 -14.52 4.62
#